data_AF-A0A7V1IHM5-F1
#
_entry.id   AF-A0A7V1IHM5-F1
#
_cell.length_a   1.000
_cell.length_b   1.000
_cell.length_c   1.000
_cell.angle_alpha   90.00
_cell.angle_beta   90.00
_cell.angle_gamma   90.00
#
_symmetry.space_group_name_H-M   'P 1'
#
loop_
_entity.id
_entity.type
_entity.pdbx_description
1 polymer ?
#
loop_
_entity_poly.entity_id
_entity_poly.type
_entity_poly.pdbx_seq_one_letter_code
_entity_poly.pdbx_strand_id
1 'polypeptide(L)'
;ERLSSLGEDLDLAMTTNASLLPRFAKALSKAGLRRVTVSLDSLDPDVFHAMNGNRFDVGRVLEGIAAAEEAGLGPIKINCVVQRGVNEEGLVDLARHFRGTGHTLRFIEFMDVGTRNQWKRDEVVPAAEILERIGTVFPLEPLDPAYPGEVARRWRYRDGGGEIGLISSVSAPFCGDCTRARLSTEGALVTCLFADGGVDLRGPLRAGADDEALRQLIASTWHAREDRYSEERQDLLRIEGAPERPRERVEMYQIGG
;
A
#
# COMPACT_ATOMS: atom_id res chain seq x y z
N GLU A 1 -25.90 7.53 -1.59
CA GLU A 1 -25.49 7.75 -0.19
C GLU A 1 -23.98 7.94 -0.13
N ARG A 2 -23.43 8.49 0.96
CA ARG A 2 -21.98 8.71 1.13
C ARG A 2 -21.46 7.78 2.22
N LEU A 3 -20.29 7.16 2.03
CA LEU A 3 -19.67 6.35 3.09
C LEU A 3 -19.42 7.16 4.36
N SER A 4 -19.13 8.46 4.21
CA SER A 4 -18.87 9.37 5.32
C SER A 4 -20.07 9.57 6.26
N SER A 5 -21.30 9.17 5.86
CA SER A 5 -22.48 9.27 6.72
C SER A 5 -22.67 8.03 7.61
N LEU A 6 -21.82 7.01 7.51
CA LEU A 6 -21.95 5.77 8.28
C LEU A 6 -21.38 5.89 9.72
N GLY A 7 -20.60 6.92 10.03
CA GLY A 7 -20.11 7.18 11.38
C GLY A 7 -19.11 8.34 11.44
N GLU A 8 -19.12 9.10 12.53
CA GLU A 8 -18.23 10.28 12.72
C GLU A 8 -16.75 9.89 12.86
N ASP A 9 -16.47 8.71 13.41
CA ASP A 9 -15.12 8.19 13.62
C ASP A 9 -14.56 7.42 12.40
N LEU A 10 -15.30 7.37 11.28
CA LEU A 10 -14.86 6.66 10.09
C LEU A 10 -13.68 7.37 9.40
N ASP A 11 -12.50 6.73 9.43
CA ASP A 11 -11.33 7.20 8.68
C ASP A 11 -11.42 6.78 7.21
N LEU A 12 -11.88 7.69 6.35
CA LEU A 12 -11.92 7.50 4.90
C LEU A 12 -10.62 7.95 4.25
N ALA A 13 -9.91 6.98 3.67
CA ALA A 13 -8.67 7.17 2.94
C ALA A 13 -8.74 6.53 1.55
N MET A 14 -7.95 7.05 0.60
CA MET A 14 -7.84 6.51 -0.76
C MET A 14 -6.38 6.36 -1.17
N THR A 15 -6.03 5.23 -1.77
CA THR A 15 -4.75 5.05 -2.48
C THR A 15 -4.97 5.32 -3.97
N THR A 16 -4.07 6.06 -4.61
CA THR A 16 -4.22 6.48 -6.01
C THR A 16 -2.87 6.74 -6.65
N ASN A 17 -2.79 6.69 -7.98
CA ASN A 17 -1.65 7.19 -8.74
C ASN A 17 -1.71 8.70 -9.00
N ALA A 18 -2.67 9.40 -8.38
CA ALA A 18 -2.90 10.85 -8.43
C ALA A 18 -3.26 11.46 -9.79
N SER A 19 -3.14 10.72 -10.91
CA SER A 19 -3.31 11.24 -12.28
C SER A 19 -4.67 11.90 -12.60
N LEU A 20 -5.70 11.61 -11.79
CA LEU A 20 -7.05 12.16 -11.91
C LEU A 20 -7.44 13.09 -10.76
N LEU A 21 -6.56 13.31 -9.77
CA LEU A 21 -6.84 14.20 -8.65
C LEU A 21 -7.10 15.66 -9.05
N PRO A 22 -6.45 16.25 -10.08
CA PRO A 22 -6.80 17.61 -10.52
C PRO A 22 -8.27 17.78 -10.87
N ARG A 23 -8.91 16.69 -11.35
CA ARG A 23 -10.34 16.68 -11.67
C ARG A 23 -11.23 16.39 -10.46
N PHE A 24 -10.82 15.50 -9.56
CA PHE A 24 -11.72 14.92 -8.55
C PHE A 24 -11.43 15.31 -7.10
N ALA A 25 -10.25 15.84 -6.77
CA ALA A 25 -9.82 16.06 -5.38
C ALA A 25 -10.83 16.91 -4.57
N LYS A 26 -11.29 18.04 -5.14
CA LYS A 26 -12.29 18.92 -4.50
C LYS A 26 -13.63 18.22 -4.26
N ALA A 27 -14.09 17.39 -5.21
CA ALA A 27 -15.34 16.65 -5.06
C ALA A 27 -15.22 15.53 -4.02
N LEU A 28 -14.09 14.83 -3.99
CA LEU A 28 -13.78 13.78 -3.02
C LEU A 28 -13.69 14.34 -1.58
N SER A 29 -12.97 15.44 -1.40
CA SER A 29 -12.87 16.16 -0.12
C SER A 29 -14.27 16.57 0.38
N LYS A 30 -15.09 17.23 -0.47
CA LYS A 30 -16.48 17.59 -0.14
C LYS A 30 -17.40 16.39 0.14
N ALA A 31 -17.05 15.21 -0.37
CA ALA A 31 -17.78 13.98 -0.12
C ALA A 31 -17.35 13.28 1.19
N GLY A 32 -16.33 13.79 1.88
CA GLY A 32 -15.86 13.29 3.17
C GLY A 32 -14.57 12.45 3.11
N LEU A 33 -13.88 12.39 1.97
CA LEU A 33 -12.53 11.79 1.92
C LEU A 33 -11.58 12.67 2.74
N ARG A 34 -10.82 12.06 3.66
CA ARG A 34 -9.94 12.81 4.58
C ARG A 34 -8.51 12.88 4.07
N ARG A 35 -7.95 11.73 3.66
CA ARG A 35 -6.52 11.61 3.31
C ARG A 35 -6.30 10.74 2.09
N VAL A 36 -5.17 10.97 1.42
CA VAL A 36 -4.75 10.18 0.25
C VAL A 36 -3.37 9.60 0.44
N THR A 37 -3.17 8.42 -0.12
CA THR A 37 -1.85 7.82 -0.36
C THR A 37 -1.60 7.84 -1.86
N VAL A 38 -0.50 8.44 -2.30
CA VAL A 38 -0.12 8.52 -3.71
C VAL A 38 0.99 7.52 -4.00
N SER A 39 0.82 6.69 -5.03
CA SER A 39 1.90 5.83 -5.54
C SER A 39 2.79 6.63 -6.49
N LEU A 40 4.09 6.71 -6.16
CA LEU A 40 5.12 7.39 -6.93
C LEU A 40 6.45 6.66 -6.73
N ASP A 41 6.83 5.85 -7.72
CA ASP A 41 7.98 4.95 -7.59
C ASP A 41 9.31 5.56 -8.06
N SER A 42 9.28 6.67 -8.79
CA SER A 42 10.49 7.41 -9.19
C SER A 42 10.18 8.86 -9.59
N LEU A 43 11.15 9.75 -9.41
CA LEU A 43 11.15 11.11 -9.99
C LEU A 43 11.83 11.16 -11.37
N ASP A 44 12.63 10.15 -11.69
CA ASP A 44 13.23 10.00 -13.01
C ASP A 44 12.14 9.62 -14.02
N PRO A 45 11.95 10.39 -15.11
CA PRO A 45 10.89 10.11 -16.09
C PRO A 45 11.02 8.73 -16.72
N ASP A 46 12.21 8.28 -17.08
CA ASP A 46 12.39 7.00 -17.78
C ASP A 46 12.07 5.82 -16.86
N VAL A 47 12.58 5.86 -15.61
CA VAL A 47 12.26 4.85 -14.60
C VAL A 47 10.77 4.87 -14.25
N PHE A 48 10.19 6.05 -14.06
CA PHE A 48 8.77 6.20 -13.75
C PHE A 48 7.87 5.63 -14.87
N HIS A 49 8.21 5.90 -16.12
CA HIS A 49 7.51 5.37 -17.29
C HIS A 49 7.59 3.85 -17.36
N ALA A 50 8.77 3.27 -17.14
CA ALA A 50 8.96 1.83 -17.10
C ALA A 50 8.09 1.17 -16.01
N MET A 51 8.03 1.77 -14.82
CA MET A 51 7.26 1.22 -13.70
C MET A 51 5.75 1.41 -13.84
N ASN A 52 5.29 2.52 -14.44
CA ASN A 52 3.86 2.80 -14.58
C ASN A 52 3.22 2.17 -15.83
N GLY A 53 4.02 1.54 -16.69
CA GLY A 53 3.58 0.95 -17.95
C GLY A 53 3.26 1.99 -19.03
N ASN A 54 4.05 3.07 -19.11
CA ASN A 54 3.93 4.17 -20.08
C ASN A 54 2.54 4.84 -20.13
N ARG A 55 1.84 4.97 -19.00
CA ARG A 55 0.47 5.50 -18.96
C ARG A 55 0.40 7.03 -18.92
N PHE A 56 1.34 7.67 -18.24
CA PHE A 56 1.43 9.14 -18.11
C PHE A 56 2.77 9.54 -17.50
N ASP A 57 3.09 10.83 -17.57
CA ASP A 57 4.36 11.38 -17.07
C ASP A 57 4.33 11.65 -15.56
N VAL A 58 5.51 11.65 -14.92
CA VAL A 58 5.67 11.92 -13.48
C VAL A 58 5.08 13.26 -13.06
N GLY A 59 5.18 14.27 -13.93
CA GLY A 59 4.59 15.60 -13.70
C GLY A 59 3.10 15.55 -13.39
N ARG A 60 2.36 14.62 -14.02
CA ARG A 60 0.92 14.44 -13.78
C ARG A 60 0.62 13.91 -12.38
N VAL A 61 1.53 13.14 -11.77
CA VAL A 61 1.42 12.70 -10.36
C VAL A 61 1.65 13.88 -9.44
N LEU A 62 2.68 14.68 -9.70
CA LEU A 62 3.03 15.85 -8.89
C LEU A 62 1.91 16.91 -8.92
N GLU A 63 1.31 17.16 -10.10
CA GLU A 63 0.10 17.98 -10.23
C GLU A 63 -1.07 17.41 -9.41
N GLY A 64 -1.23 16.09 -9.39
CA GLY A 64 -2.25 15.43 -8.59
C GLY A 64 -2.03 15.54 -7.08
N ILE A 65 -0.77 15.50 -6.62
CA ILE A 65 -0.41 15.75 -5.22
C ILE A 65 -0.78 17.19 -4.85
N ALA A 66 -0.36 18.18 -5.65
CA ALA A 66 -0.70 19.58 -5.42
C ALA A 66 -2.23 19.83 -5.40
N ALA A 67 -2.98 19.16 -6.29
CA ALA A 67 -4.44 19.25 -6.29
C ALA A 67 -5.09 18.65 -5.03
N ALA A 68 -4.51 17.60 -4.45
CA ALA A 68 -4.97 17.05 -3.17
C ALA A 68 -4.70 18.02 -2.02
N GLU A 69 -3.53 18.66 -1.98
CA GLU A 69 -3.21 19.70 -1.00
C GLU A 69 -4.19 20.87 -1.08
N GLU A 70 -4.43 21.40 -2.30
CA GLU A 70 -5.36 22.51 -2.53
C GLU A 70 -6.80 22.14 -2.12
N ALA A 71 -7.18 20.87 -2.25
CA ALA A 71 -8.47 20.36 -1.81
C ALA A 71 -8.57 20.10 -0.30
N GLY A 72 -7.48 20.29 0.46
CA GLY A 72 -7.41 20.06 1.89
C GLY A 72 -7.38 18.58 2.27
N LEU A 73 -7.00 17.68 1.36
CA LEU A 73 -6.82 16.26 1.65
C LEU A 73 -5.50 16.08 2.40
N GLY A 74 -5.55 15.59 3.64
CA GLY A 74 -4.36 15.49 4.49
C GLY A 74 -4.56 14.61 5.72
N PRO A 75 -3.49 13.94 6.22
CA PRO A 75 -2.12 13.97 5.71
C PRO A 75 -1.95 13.19 4.39
N ILE A 76 -1.11 13.70 3.49
CA ILE A 76 -0.75 13.01 2.24
C ILE A 76 0.44 12.09 2.50
N LYS A 77 0.31 10.83 2.11
CA LYS A 77 1.39 9.84 2.16
C LYS A 77 1.84 9.50 0.74
N ILE A 78 3.14 9.30 0.54
CA ILE A 78 3.69 8.86 -0.74
C ILE A 78 4.21 7.45 -0.56
N ASN A 79 3.82 6.52 -1.43
CA ASN A 79 4.31 5.16 -1.44
C ASN A 79 5.23 4.97 -2.65
N CYS A 80 6.43 4.44 -2.41
CA CYS A 80 7.36 4.00 -3.42
C CYS A 80 7.65 2.51 -3.18
N VAL A 81 7.31 1.66 -4.15
CA VAL A 81 7.75 0.27 -4.17
C VAL A 81 9.17 0.24 -4.71
N VAL A 82 10.09 -0.34 -3.96
CA VAL A 82 11.52 -0.35 -4.31
C VAL A 82 11.92 -1.71 -4.88
N GLN A 83 12.36 -1.70 -6.13
CA GLN A 83 12.82 -2.88 -6.86
C GLN A 83 14.28 -2.70 -7.28
N ARG A 84 15.10 -3.71 -7.00
CA ARG A 84 16.52 -3.73 -7.37
C ARG A 84 16.71 -3.81 -8.87
N GLY A 85 17.69 -3.08 -9.38
CA GLY A 85 18.00 -2.91 -10.79
C GLY A 85 17.04 -1.99 -11.53
N VAL A 86 16.14 -1.28 -10.82
CA VAL A 86 15.06 -0.50 -11.43
C VAL A 86 15.03 0.93 -10.89
N ASN A 87 14.73 1.11 -9.60
CA ASN A 87 14.53 2.44 -9.03
C ASN A 87 15.32 2.72 -7.74
N GLU A 88 16.15 1.79 -7.27
CA GLU A 88 16.84 1.91 -5.98
C GLU A 88 17.90 3.02 -5.94
N GLU A 89 18.36 3.48 -7.11
CA GLU A 89 19.30 4.60 -7.21
C GLU A 89 18.60 5.96 -6.97
N GLY A 90 17.28 6.05 -7.20
CA GLY A 90 16.51 7.27 -7.04
C GLY A 90 15.98 7.55 -5.62
N LEU A 91 16.23 6.66 -4.66
CA LEU A 91 15.61 6.72 -3.33
C LEU A 91 15.99 7.98 -2.54
N VAL A 92 17.26 8.38 -2.62
CA VAL A 92 17.76 9.59 -1.94
C VAL A 92 17.15 10.85 -2.55
N ASP A 93 16.95 10.88 -3.86
CA ASP A 93 16.35 12.02 -4.56
C ASP A 93 14.86 12.15 -4.23
N LEU A 94 14.15 11.03 -4.15
CA LEU A 94 12.76 10.99 -3.70
C LEU A 94 12.63 11.47 -2.24
N ALA A 95 13.52 10.99 -1.36
CA ALA A 95 13.60 11.45 0.02
C ALA A 95 13.87 12.96 0.12
N ARG A 96 14.82 13.47 -0.67
CA ARG A 96 15.13 14.91 -0.74
C ARG A 96 13.93 15.74 -1.19
N HIS A 97 13.18 15.26 -2.18
CA HIS A 97 12.04 15.98 -2.74
C HIS A 97 10.91 16.17 -1.72
N PHE A 98 10.60 15.12 -0.94
CA PHE A 98 9.50 15.19 0.05
C PHE A 98 9.93 15.69 1.42
N ARG A 99 11.23 15.69 1.74
CA ARG A 99 11.74 16.23 3.00
C ARG A 99 11.35 17.72 3.14
N GLY A 100 10.69 18.06 4.24
CA GLY A 100 10.23 19.41 4.56
C GLY A 100 8.88 19.81 3.93
N THR A 101 8.27 18.95 3.11
CA THR A 101 6.95 19.23 2.48
C THR A 101 5.76 18.97 3.40
N GLY A 102 5.96 18.23 4.49
CA GLY A 102 4.87 17.72 5.33
C GLY A 102 4.23 16.42 4.82
N HIS A 103 4.64 15.92 3.64
CA HIS A 103 4.28 14.60 3.15
C HIS A 103 5.09 13.50 3.83
N THR A 104 4.44 12.38 4.14
CA THR A 104 5.15 11.19 4.66
C THR A 104 5.51 10.25 3.52
N LEU A 105 6.80 10.20 3.17
CA LEU A 105 7.31 9.26 2.18
C LEU A 105 7.50 7.87 2.80
N ARG A 106 7.01 6.83 2.13
CA ARG A 106 7.11 5.44 2.58
C ARG A 106 7.71 4.59 1.48
N PHE A 107 8.75 3.85 1.83
CA PHE A 107 9.36 2.86 0.96
C PHE A 107 8.85 1.47 1.31
N ILE A 108 8.48 0.70 0.29
CA ILE A 108 7.90 -0.63 0.40
C ILE A 108 8.82 -1.62 -0.29
N GLU A 109 9.18 -2.71 0.39
CA GLU A 109 9.94 -3.78 -0.27
C GLU A 109 9.10 -4.40 -1.38
N PHE A 110 9.69 -4.53 -2.58
CA PHE A 110 9.05 -5.20 -3.70
C PHE A 110 8.59 -6.61 -3.32
N MET A 111 7.28 -6.83 -3.42
CA MET A 111 6.67 -8.15 -3.36
C MET A 111 6.25 -8.49 -4.79
N ASP A 112 6.81 -9.54 -5.36
CA ASP A 112 6.24 -10.13 -6.57
C ASP A 112 4.90 -10.79 -6.25
N VAL A 113 3.83 -10.06 -6.58
CA VAL A 113 2.41 -10.40 -6.40
C VAL A 113 1.85 -10.82 -7.75
N GLY A 114 1.58 -12.10 -7.92
CA GLY A 114 0.88 -12.61 -9.10
C GLY A 114 1.13 -14.10 -9.37
N THR A 115 0.44 -14.62 -10.39
CA THR A 115 0.63 -15.99 -10.93
C THR A 115 1.64 -16.04 -12.08
N ARG A 116 2.01 -14.88 -12.64
CA ARG A 116 2.76 -14.78 -13.91
C ARG A 116 4.26 -14.54 -13.75
N ASN A 117 4.71 -14.15 -12.57
CA ASN A 117 6.11 -13.81 -12.32
C ASN A 117 6.65 -14.70 -11.19
N GLN A 118 7.90 -15.13 -11.36
CA GLN A 118 8.63 -15.89 -10.36
C GLN A 118 9.35 -14.89 -9.45
N TRP A 119 8.92 -14.80 -8.19
CA TRP A 119 9.53 -13.92 -7.21
C TRP A 119 11.03 -14.21 -7.08
N LYS A 120 11.87 -13.23 -7.37
CA LYS A 120 13.33 -13.33 -7.18
C LYS A 120 13.76 -12.49 -6.00
N ARG A 121 14.41 -13.14 -5.03
CA ARG A 121 15.02 -12.46 -3.88
C ARG A 121 15.98 -11.34 -4.31
N ASP A 122 16.64 -11.53 -5.44
CA ASP A 122 17.60 -10.59 -6.01
C ASP A 122 16.94 -9.27 -6.46
N GLU A 123 15.62 -9.22 -6.63
CA GLU A 123 14.88 -8.00 -6.97
C GLU A 123 14.48 -7.19 -5.73
N VAL A 124 14.70 -7.73 -4.52
CA VAL A 124 14.32 -7.06 -3.27
C VAL A 124 15.46 -6.18 -2.76
N VAL A 125 15.13 -4.94 -2.43
CA VAL A 125 15.98 -4.04 -1.63
C VAL A 125 15.47 -4.04 -0.19
N PRO A 126 16.19 -4.64 0.77
CA PRO A 126 15.73 -4.71 2.15
C PRO A 126 15.58 -3.32 2.78
N ALA A 127 14.61 -3.16 3.67
CA ALA A 127 14.36 -1.90 4.38
C ALA A 127 15.60 -1.35 5.10
N ALA A 128 16.48 -2.22 5.62
CA ALA A 128 17.74 -1.82 6.25
C ALA A 128 18.71 -1.16 5.25
N GLU A 129 18.78 -1.67 4.01
CA GLU A 129 19.62 -1.09 2.95
C GLU A 129 19.05 0.27 2.51
N ILE A 130 17.73 0.39 2.37
CA ILE A 130 17.06 1.67 2.07
C ILE A 130 17.37 2.70 3.17
N LEU A 131 17.24 2.29 4.44
CA LEU A 131 17.55 3.14 5.59
C LEU A 131 19.00 3.62 5.59
N GLU A 132 19.95 2.73 5.31
CA GLU A 132 21.39 3.05 5.28
C GLU A 132 21.72 4.04 4.14
N ARG A 133 21.21 3.79 2.93
CA ARG A 133 21.40 4.67 1.77
C ARG A 133 20.90 6.09 2.05
N ILE A 134 19.68 6.22 2.57
CA ILE A 134 19.10 7.53 2.92
C ILE A 134 19.86 8.13 4.11
N GLY A 135 20.15 7.33 5.14
CA GLY A 135 20.83 7.72 6.37
C GLY A 135 22.24 8.29 6.16
N THR A 136 22.92 7.87 5.10
CA THR A 136 24.24 8.37 4.70
C THR A 136 24.20 9.85 4.28
N VAL A 137 23.09 10.29 3.67
CA VAL A 137 22.90 11.67 3.20
C VAL A 137 22.08 12.50 4.19
N PHE A 138 21.04 11.90 4.77
CA PHE A 138 20.13 12.51 5.72
C PHE A 138 20.08 11.69 7.00
N PRO A 139 20.74 12.12 8.09
CA PRO A 139 20.73 11.37 9.35
C PRO A 139 19.31 11.15 9.88
N LEU A 140 19.00 9.88 10.16
CA LEU A 140 17.70 9.43 10.65
C LEU A 140 17.80 8.93 12.10
N GLU A 141 16.67 8.94 12.80
CA GLU A 141 16.49 8.28 14.10
C GLU A 141 15.11 7.61 14.16
N PRO A 142 15.00 6.45 14.82
CA PRO A 142 13.76 5.69 14.86
C PRO A 142 12.71 6.43 15.67
N LEU A 143 11.44 6.24 15.29
CA LEU A 143 10.28 6.69 16.03
C LEU A 143 9.42 5.50 16.47
N ASP A 144 8.75 5.66 17.60
CA ASP A 144 7.73 4.72 18.03
C ASP A 144 6.54 4.71 17.04
N PRO A 145 5.83 3.57 16.94
CA PRO A 145 4.59 3.48 16.18
C PRO A 145 3.59 4.55 16.62
N ALA A 146 2.89 5.16 15.65
CA ALA A 146 1.81 6.12 15.91
C ALA A 146 0.56 5.45 16.49
N TYR A 147 0.36 4.15 16.19
CA TYR A 147 -0.79 3.36 16.66
C TYR A 147 -0.46 1.86 16.67
N PRO A 148 -1.21 1.05 17.45
CA PRO A 148 -1.04 -0.41 17.46
C PRO A 148 -1.21 -1.03 16.07
N GLY A 149 -0.28 -1.89 15.67
CA GLY A 149 -0.30 -2.56 14.36
C GLY A 149 0.09 -1.66 13.18
N GLU A 150 0.75 -0.51 13.42
CA GLU A 150 1.31 0.30 12.33
C GLU A 150 2.36 -0.50 11.54
N VAL A 151 2.07 -0.71 10.26
CA VAL A 151 2.90 -1.56 9.36
C VAL A 151 4.21 -0.88 8.94
N ALA A 152 4.26 0.44 8.96
CA ALA A 152 5.44 1.20 8.55
C ALA A 152 6.29 1.50 9.79
N ARG A 153 7.56 1.08 9.77
CA ARG A 153 8.53 1.53 10.77
C ARG A 153 8.92 2.97 10.47
N ARG A 154 8.77 3.85 11.44
CA ARG A 154 8.93 5.29 11.28
C ARG A 154 10.34 5.75 11.64
N TRP A 155 10.85 6.70 10.87
CA TRP A 155 12.16 7.32 11.06
C TRP A 155 12.04 8.82 10.82
N ARG A 156 12.44 9.66 11.77
CA ARG A 156 12.48 11.11 11.58
C ARG A 156 13.86 11.56 11.12
N TYR A 157 13.89 12.62 10.31
CA TYR A 157 15.13 13.34 10.01
C TYR A 157 15.58 14.12 11.23
N ARG A 158 16.86 14.00 11.62
CA ARG A 158 17.42 14.67 12.82
C ARG A 158 17.42 16.19 12.72
N ASP A 159 17.33 16.71 11.51
CA ASP A 159 17.27 18.13 11.21
C ASP A 159 15.84 18.71 11.20
N GLY A 160 14.84 17.89 11.56
CA GLY A 160 13.43 18.31 11.61
C GLY A 160 12.71 18.33 10.26
N GLY A 161 13.30 17.80 9.19
CA GLY A 161 12.72 17.75 7.85
C GLY A 161 11.51 16.82 7.66
N GLY A 162 10.87 16.34 8.73
CA GLY A 162 9.77 15.38 8.70
C GLY A 162 10.21 13.93 8.98
N GLU A 163 9.50 12.97 8.39
CA GLU A 163 9.74 11.54 8.59
C GLU A 163 9.56 10.72 7.32
N ILE A 164 10.20 9.55 7.30
CA ILE A 164 9.96 8.47 6.33
C ILE A 164 9.43 7.22 7.04
N GLY A 165 8.71 6.40 6.28
CA GLY A 165 8.30 5.06 6.70
C GLY A 165 8.96 3.97 5.87
N LEU A 166 9.26 2.84 6.51
CA LEU A 166 9.76 1.64 5.84
C LEU A 166 8.79 0.49 6.07
N ILE A 167 8.29 -0.12 5.00
CA ILE A 167 7.36 -1.25 5.03
C ILE A 167 8.13 -2.51 4.59
N SER A 168 8.53 -3.29 5.59
CA SER A 168 9.34 -4.51 5.45
C SER A 168 8.49 -5.73 5.08
N SER A 169 7.75 -5.64 3.97
CA SER A 169 6.80 -6.66 3.51
C SER A 169 7.39 -8.06 3.33
N VAL A 170 8.71 -8.16 3.11
CA VAL A 170 9.44 -9.42 2.89
C VAL A 170 10.35 -9.72 4.07
N SER A 171 11.19 -8.77 4.47
CA SER A 171 12.25 -9.00 5.46
C SER A 171 11.71 -9.12 6.89
N ALA A 172 10.57 -8.49 7.19
CA ALA A 172 9.88 -8.59 8.47
C ALA A 172 8.35 -8.52 8.29
N PRO A 173 7.71 -9.62 7.85
CA PRO A 173 6.26 -9.69 7.66
C PRO A 173 5.47 -9.35 8.92
N PHE A 174 4.23 -8.93 8.72
CA PHE A 174 3.33 -8.42 9.76
C PHE A 174 1.92 -9.04 9.64
N CYS A 175 1.83 -10.34 9.35
CA CYS A 175 0.52 -11.00 9.23
C CYS A 175 -0.17 -11.16 10.59
N GLY A 176 0.59 -11.38 11.66
CA GLY A 176 0.08 -11.51 13.04
C GLY A 176 -0.77 -10.33 13.52
N ASP A 177 -0.42 -9.10 13.13
CA ASP A 177 -1.16 -7.88 13.48
C ASP A 177 -2.13 -7.42 12.37
N CYS A 178 -2.30 -8.22 11.31
CA CYS A 178 -3.11 -7.81 10.17
C CYS A 178 -4.61 -7.88 10.49
N THR A 179 -5.29 -6.73 10.48
CA THR A 179 -6.74 -6.58 10.74
C THR A 179 -7.53 -6.21 9.47
N ARG A 180 -6.98 -6.47 8.28
CA ARG A 180 -7.57 -6.05 7.01
C ARG A 180 -8.49 -7.11 6.40
N ALA A 181 -9.73 -6.71 6.12
CA ALA A 181 -10.62 -7.37 5.16
C ALA A 181 -10.70 -6.55 3.86
N ARG A 182 -11.00 -7.19 2.74
CA ARG A 182 -11.07 -6.56 1.42
C ARG A 182 -12.34 -6.99 0.71
N LEU A 183 -12.92 -6.09 -0.08
CA LEU A 183 -13.99 -6.41 -1.00
C LEU A 183 -13.46 -6.25 -2.42
N SER A 184 -13.50 -7.30 -3.22
CA SER A 184 -13.04 -7.27 -4.60
C SER A 184 -14.01 -6.49 -5.50
N THR A 185 -13.57 -6.12 -6.69
CA THR A 185 -14.41 -5.48 -7.72
C THR A 185 -15.57 -6.37 -8.18
N GLU A 186 -15.43 -7.69 -8.05
CA GLU A 186 -16.46 -8.67 -8.36
C GLU A 186 -17.50 -8.79 -7.24
N GLY A 187 -17.18 -8.28 -6.04
CA GLY A 187 -18.04 -8.30 -4.86
C GLY A 187 -17.76 -9.48 -3.92
N ALA A 188 -16.54 -10.02 -3.95
CA ALA A 188 -16.11 -11.09 -3.05
C ALA A 188 -15.36 -10.53 -1.84
N LEU A 189 -15.69 -11.03 -0.64
CA LEU A 189 -14.94 -10.78 0.59
C LEU A 189 -13.65 -11.60 0.57
N VAL A 190 -12.53 -10.91 0.68
CA VAL A 190 -11.18 -11.48 0.68
C VAL A 190 -10.46 -11.08 1.97
N THR A 191 -9.87 -12.05 2.65
CA THR A 191 -9.24 -11.88 3.98
C THR A 191 -7.72 -11.69 3.93
N CYS A 192 -7.11 -11.82 2.75
CA CYS A 192 -5.69 -11.60 2.50
C CYS A 192 -5.47 -10.92 1.14
N LEU A 193 -4.40 -10.14 1.01
CA LEU A 193 -3.97 -9.62 -0.30
C LEU A 193 -3.63 -10.75 -1.28
N PHE A 194 -3.25 -11.91 -0.77
CA PHE A 194 -2.75 -13.05 -1.53
C PHE A 194 -3.68 -14.26 -1.46
N ALA A 195 -4.94 -14.06 -1.06
CA ALA A 195 -5.88 -15.16 -0.95
C ALA A 195 -6.17 -15.79 -2.32
N ASP A 196 -6.40 -17.10 -2.31
CA ASP A 196 -6.85 -17.85 -3.48
C ASP A 196 -8.39 -17.83 -3.49
N GLY A 197 -8.97 -16.76 -4.03
CA GLY A 197 -10.43 -16.55 -4.10
C GLY A 197 -11.02 -15.70 -2.98
N GLY A 198 -12.35 -15.74 -2.84
CA GLY A 198 -13.10 -14.95 -1.86
C GLY A 198 -14.55 -15.41 -1.73
N VAL A 199 -15.21 -14.98 -0.66
CA VAL A 199 -16.61 -15.32 -0.36
C VAL A 199 -17.52 -14.33 -1.08
N ASP A 200 -18.41 -14.81 -1.97
CA ASP A 200 -19.34 -13.94 -2.70
C ASP A 200 -20.35 -13.26 -1.76
N LEU A 201 -20.24 -11.94 -1.62
CA LEU A 201 -21.22 -11.12 -0.92
C LEU A 201 -22.25 -10.51 -1.87
N ARG A 202 -21.90 -10.36 -3.15
CA ARG A 202 -22.74 -9.70 -4.17
C ARG A 202 -23.93 -10.57 -4.55
N GLY A 203 -23.76 -11.87 -4.69
CA GLY A 203 -24.84 -12.81 -4.99
C GLY A 203 -25.97 -12.74 -3.97
N PRO A 204 -25.70 -13.03 -2.68
CA PRO A 204 -26.70 -12.94 -1.61
C PRO A 204 -27.35 -11.56 -1.49
N LEU A 205 -26.57 -10.48 -1.55
CA LEU A 205 -27.09 -9.11 -1.51
C LEU A 205 -28.10 -8.84 -2.64
N ARG A 206 -27.79 -9.28 -3.87
CA ARG A 206 -28.68 -9.11 -5.03
C ARG A 206 -29.90 -10.04 -5.00
N ALA A 207 -29.81 -11.15 -4.28
CA ALA A 207 -30.93 -12.05 -4.05
C ALA A 207 -31.89 -11.55 -2.94
N GLY A 208 -31.57 -10.42 -2.29
CA GLY A 208 -32.41 -9.84 -1.24
C GLY A 208 -32.11 -10.35 0.16
N ALA A 209 -30.90 -10.84 0.42
CA ALA A 209 -30.44 -11.13 1.78
C ALA A 209 -30.53 -9.85 2.65
N ASP A 210 -30.98 -10.01 3.89
CA ASP A 210 -31.05 -8.92 4.85
C ASP A 210 -29.67 -8.63 5.51
N ASP A 211 -29.62 -7.54 6.27
CA ASP A 211 -28.38 -7.08 6.94
C ASP A 211 -27.82 -8.12 7.91
N GLU A 212 -28.68 -8.91 8.58
CA GLU A 212 -28.26 -9.91 9.55
C GLU A 212 -27.63 -11.12 8.84
N ALA A 213 -28.21 -11.58 7.73
CA ALA A 213 -27.61 -12.63 6.91
C ALA A 213 -26.23 -12.22 6.36
N LEU A 214 -26.09 -10.99 5.86
CA LEU A 214 -24.81 -10.47 5.39
C LEU A 214 -23.79 -10.31 6.51
N ARG A 215 -24.22 -9.83 7.69
CA ARG A 215 -23.37 -9.72 8.88
C ARG A 215 -22.83 -11.09 9.30
N GLN A 216 -23.69 -12.11 9.34
CA GLN A 216 -23.27 -13.48 9.70
C GLN A 216 -22.28 -14.05 8.68
N LEU A 217 -22.47 -13.79 7.39
CA LEU A 217 -21.55 -14.24 6.34
C LEU A 217 -20.17 -13.58 6.49
N ILE A 218 -20.14 -12.27 6.76
CA ILE A 218 -18.89 -11.52 7.00
C ILE A 218 -18.20 -12.02 8.29
N ALA A 219 -18.94 -12.14 9.39
CA ALA A 219 -18.40 -12.54 10.68
C ALA A 219 -17.86 -13.98 10.67
N SER A 220 -18.59 -14.93 10.08
CA SER A 220 -18.12 -16.33 9.97
C SER A 220 -16.87 -16.44 9.09
N THR A 221 -16.82 -15.71 7.97
CA THR A 221 -15.62 -15.63 7.13
C THR A 221 -14.44 -15.06 7.91
N TRP A 222 -14.64 -14.00 8.69
CA TRP A 222 -13.58 -13.40 9.50
C TRP A 222 -13.10 -14.31 10.64
N HIS A 223 -14.00 -15.02 11.31
CA HIS A 223 -13.64 -15.95 12.39
C HIS A 223 -12.91 -17.20 11.89
N ALA A 224 -13.15 -17.61 10.64
CA ALA A 224 -12.45 -18.73 10.00
C ALA A 224 -11.11 -18.32 9.36
N ARG A 225 -10.73 -17.04 9.42
CA ARG A 225 -9.51 -16.53 8.78
C ARG A 225 -8.26 -17.09 9.44
N GLU A 226 -7.43 -17.75 8.63
CA GLU A 226 -6.09 -18.22 9.02
C GLU A 226 -4.98 -17.61 8.14
N ASP A 227 -5.32 -16.63 7.29
CA ASP A 227 -4.40 -16.07 6.31
C ASP A 227 -3.17 -15.38 6.90
N ARG A 228 -2.00 -15.87 6.50
CA ARG A 228 -0.68 -15.33 6.87
C ARG A 228 0.38 -15.54 5.79
N TYR A 229 0.00 -15.26 4.54
CA TYR A 229 0.80 -15.56 3.35
C TYR A 229 2.27 -15.11 3.44
N SER A 230 2.52 -13.86 3.83
CA SER A 230 3.89 -13.33 3.87
C SER A 230 4.76 -14.03 4.92
N GLU A 231 4.19 -14.44 6.06
CA GLU A 231 4.88 -15.23 7.09
C GLU A 231 5.14 -16.66 6.60
N GLU A 232 4.13 -17.33 6.02
CA GLU A 232 4.30 -18.66 5.41
C GLU A 232 5.38 -18.68 4.33
N ARG A 233 5.43 -17.64 3.50
CA ARG A 233 6.48 -17.48 2.49
C ARG A 233 7.85 -17.24 3.12
N GLN A 234 7.94 -16.42 4.17
CA GLN A 234 9.20 -16.21 4.87
C GLN A 234 9.74 -17.51 5.47
N ASP A 235 8.86 -18.36 6.00
CA ASP A 235 9.24 -19.68 6.53
C ASP A 235 9.72 -20.62 5.42
N LEU A 236 9.07 -20.63 4.26
CA LEU A 236 9.55 -21.39 3.10
C LEU A 236 10.93 -20.92 2.61
N LEU A 237 11.21 -19.61 2.65
CA LEU A 237 12.52 -19.06 2.28
C LEU A 237 13.67 -19.44 3.24
N ARG A 238 13.35 -19.95 4.44
CA ARG A 238 14.33 -20.49 5.38
C ARG A 238 14.69 -21.96 5.08
N ILE A 239 13.95 -22.62 4.19
CA ILE A 239 14.14 -24.02 3.82
C ILE A 239 14.81 -24.07 2.44
N GLU A 240 16.07 -24.52 2.38
CA GLU A 240 16.74 -24.76 1.10
C GLU A 240 16.00 -25.83 0.27
N GLY A 241 15.65 -25.51 -0.98
CA GLY A 241 15.02 -26.46 -1.90
C GLY A 241 13.50 -26.67 -1.72
N ALA A 242 12.80 -25.77 -1.03
CA ALA A 242 11.35 -25.86 -0.88
C ALA A 242 10.62 -25.85 -2.25
N PRO A 243 9.66 -26.76 -2.50
CA PRO A 243 8.94 -26.82 -3.76
C PRO A 243 8.05 -25.58 -3.96
N GLU A 244 8.14 -24.94 -5.13
CA GLU A 244 7.21 -23.90 -5.53
C GLU A 244 5.79 -24.48 -5.65
N ARG A 245 4.85 -23.96 -4.85
CA ARG A 245 3.42 -24.27 -5.03
C ARG A 245 2.78 -23.16 -5.85
N PRO A 246 2.42 -23.40 -7.12
CA PRO A 246 1.52 -22.51 -7.83
C PRO A 246 0.13 -22.64 -7.19
N ARG A 247 -0.42 -21.52 -6.73
CA ARG A 247 -1.83 -21.38 -6.38
C ARG A 247 -2.43 -20.29 -7.28
N GLU A 248 -3.70 -20.42 -7.65
CA GLU A 248 -4.42 -19.41 -8.42
C GLU A 248 -4.70 -18.19 -7.51
N ARG A 249 -4.06 -17.06 -7.81
CA ARG A 249 -4.07 -15.87 -6.93
C ARG A 249 -5.02 -14.81 -7.47
N VAL A 250 -5.61 -14.03 -6.56
CA VAL A 250 -6.35 -12.80 -6.92
C VAL A 250 -5.34 -11.71 -7.32
N GLU A 251 -5.62 -11.02 -8.42
CA GLU A 251 -4.72 -9.97 -8.93
C GLU A 251 -4.88 -8.66 -8.15
N MET A 252 -3.78 -7.95 -7.87
CA MET A 252 -3.80 -6.76 -7.00
C MET A 252 -4.77 -5.66 -7.47
N TYR A 253 -4.94 -5.48 -8.78
CA TYR A 253 -5.85 -4.48 -9.33
C TYR A 253 -7.34 -4.78 -9.00
N GLN A 254 -7.68 -6.03 -8.66
CA GLN A 254 -9.04 -6.45 -8.31
C GLN A 254 -9.39 -6.18 -6.84
N ILE A 255 -8.39 -5.96 -5.99
CA ILE A 255 -8.53 -5.90 -4.53
C ILE A 255 -7.87 -4.65 -3.90
N GLY A 256 -7.61 -3.63 -4.72
CA GLY A 256 -7.17 -2.29 -4.28
C GLY A 256 -5.75 -2.23 -3.71
N GLY A 257 -4.83 -3.01 -4.29
CA GLY A 257 -3.38 -2.88 -4.04
C GLY A 257 -2.78 -1.66 -4.71
#